data_AF-A0A5E7H276-F1
#
_entry.id   AF-A0A5E7H276-F1
#
_cell.length_a   1.000
_cell.length_b   1.000
_cell.length_c   1.000
_cell.angle_alpha   90.00
_cell.angle_beta   90.00
_cell.angle_gamma   90.00
#
_symmetry.space_group_name_H-M   'P 1'
#
loop_
_entity.id
_entity.type
_entity.pdbx_description
1 polymer ?
#
loop_
_entity_poly.entity_id
_entity_poly.type
_entity_poly.pdbx_seq_one_letter_code
_entity_poly.pdbx_strand_id
1 'polypeptide(L)'
;MSGWYEVSKSSTGQFRFVLKAANAETILTSELYTTRAAADKGIASVQANSPLEERYEKKTTKDGHPYFNLKAGNHEIIGSSESYSSDAAMDKGIASVKANGPSKVIKDKTLPVL
;
A
#
# COMPACT_ATOMS: atom_id res chain seq x y z
N MET A 1 -16.50 -3.68 -6.13
CA MET A 1 -15.50 -3.24 -7.12
C MET A 1 -14.14 -3.41 -6.47
N SER A 2 -13.36 -4.38 -6.93
CA SER A 2 -12.19 -4.86 -6.19
C SER A 2 -10.92 -4.26 -6.78
N GLY A 3 -10.19 -3.47 -5.99
CA GLY A 3 -8.82 -3.08 -6.28
C GLY A 3 -7.89 -4.30 -6.40
N TRP A 4 -6.64 -4.06 -6.78
CA TRP A 4 -5.63 -5.12 -6.92
C TRP A 4 -4.26 -4.64 -6.47
N TYR A 5 -3.40 -5.59 -6.12
CA TYR A 5 -1.99 -5.36 -5.88
C TYR A 5 -1.20 -5.48 -7.18
N GLU A 6 -0.22 -4.62 -7.40
CA GLU A 6 0.80 -4.80 -8.44
C GLU A 6 2.16 -4.93 -7.78
N VAL A 7 2.86 -6.04 -8.02
CA VAL A 7 4.24 -6.25 -7.55
C VAL A 7 5.19 -5.94 -8.68
N SER A 8 6.15 -5.05 -8.46
CA SER A 8 7.19 -4.73 -9.44
C SER A 8 8.58 -4.89 -8.86
N LYS A 9 9.55 -5.10 -9.74
CA LYS A 9 10.97 -5.18 -9.40
C LYS A 9 11.64 -3.87 -9.77
N SER A 10 12.38 -3.27 -8.84
CA SER A 10 13.21 -2.10 -9.09
C SER A 10 14.43 -2.46 -9.94
N SER A 11 15.08 -1.45 -10.53
CA SER A 11 16.36 -1.62 -11.22
C SER A 11 17.47 -2.16 -10.31
N THR A 12 17.38 -1.90 -9.00
CA THR A 12 18.28 -2.41 -7.95
C THR A 12 17.99 -3.86 -7.54
N GLY A 13 16.97 -4.50 -8.15
CA GLY A 13 16.59 -5.88 -7.89
C GLY A 13 15.69 -6.07 -6.66
N GLN A 14 15.31 -4.99 -5.98
CA GLN A 14 14.36 -4.99 -4.87
C GLN A 14 12.92 -5.09 -5.39
N PHE A 15 12.00 -5.51 -4.54
CA PHE A 15 10.59 -5.69 -4.85
C PHE A 15 9.76 -4.64 -4.12
N ARG A 16 8.76 -4.09 -4.79
CA ARG A 16 7.73 -3.28 -4.14
C ARG A 16 6.37 -3.73 -4.61
N PHE A 17 5.36 -3.49 -3.80
CA PHE A 17 3.98 -3.61 -4.24
C PHE A 17 3.25 -2.28 -4.08
N VAL A 18 2.26 -2.09 -4.93
CA VAL A 18 1.29 -0.99 -4.81
C VAL A 18 -0.11 -1.57 -4.77
N LEU A 19 -0.97 -1.04 -3.90
CA LEU A 19 -2.40 -1.30 -3.93
C LEU A 19 -3.05 -0.25 -4.82
N LYS A 20 -3.84 -0.72 -5.78
CA LYS A 20 -4.64 0.13 -6.66
C LYS A 20 -6.12 -0.02 -6.37
N ALA A 21 -6.83 1.10 -6.37
CA ALA A 21 -8.28 1.11 -6.38
C ALA A 21 -8.83 0.66 -7.75
N ALA A 22 -10.13 0.43 -7.85
CA ALA A 22 -10.78 -0.04 -9.08
C ALA A 22 -10.59 0.92 -10.28
N ASN A 23 -10.37 2.21 -10.03
CA ASN A 23 -10.04 3.24 -11.02
C ASN A 23 -8.55 3.27 -11.41
N ALA A 24 -7.76 2.27 -11.02
CA ALA A 24 -6.31 2.16 -11.22
C ALA A 24 -5.44 3.20 -10.48
N GLU A 25 -6.03 4.00 -9.59
CA GLU A 25 -5.31 4.94 -8.73
C GLU A 25 -4.53 4.19 -7.66
N THR A 26 -3.26 4.56 -7.46
CA THR A 26 -2.44 4.00 -6.38
C THR A 26 -2.83 4.63 -5.06
N ILE A 27 -3.24 3.80 -4.10
CA ILE A 27 -3.73 4.26 -2.80
C ILE A 27 -2.81 3.85 -1.64
N LEU A 28 -1.90 2.90 -1.87
CA LEU A 28 -0.89 2.48 -0.91
C LEU A 28 0.34 1.96 -1.67
N THR A 29 1.53 2.35 -1.21
CA THR A 29 2.81 1.87 -1.73
C THR A 29 3.61 1.24 -0.61
N SER A 30 4.17 0.06 -0.85
CA SER A 30 5.04 -0.60 0.13
C SER A 30 6.46 -0.02 0.14
N GLU A 31 7.20 -0.31 1.20
CA GLU A 31 8.66 -0.17 1.19
C GLU A 31 9.31 -1.14 0.18
N LEU A 32 10.61 -0.95 -0.05
CA LEU A 32 11.42 -1.82 -0.89
C LEU A 32 11.84 -3.07 -0.12
N TYR A 33 11.38 -4.22 -0.58
CA TYR A 33 11.76 -5.53 -0.07
C TYR A 33 12.95 -6.10 -0.83
N THR A 34 13.82 -6.83 -0.14
CA THR A 34 14.97 -7.50 -0.78
C THR A 34 14.58 -8.77 -1.53
N THR A 35 13.43 -9.37 -1.21
CA THR A 35 12.97 -10.62 -1.81
C THR A 35 11.48 -10.57 -2.16
N ARG A 36 11.08 -11.34 -3.17
CA ARG A 36 9.67 -11.50 -3.54
C ARG A 36 8.83 -12.06 -2.40
N ALA A 37 9.32 -13.08 -1.72
CA ALA A 37 8.63 -13.68 -0.58
C ALA A 37 8.35 -12.66 0.55
N ALA A 38 9.25 -11.69 0.76
CA ALA A 38 9.02 -10.62 1.72
C ALA A 38 7.92 -9.64 1.25
N ALA A 39 7.88 -9.29 -0.04
CA ALA A 39 6.79 -8.51 -0.60
C ALA A 39 5.43 -9.23 -0.49
N ASP A 40 5.38 -10.54 -0.76
CA ASP A 40 4.15 -11.33 -0.63
C ASP A 40 3.66 -11.41 0.82
N LYS A 41 4.59 -11.55 1.79
CA LYS A 41 4.28 -11.43 3.23
C LYS A 41 3.77 -10.04 3.60
N GLY A 42 4.36 -8.99 3.02
CA GLY A 42 3.90 -7.62 3.17
C GLY A 42 2.45 -7.45 2.68
N ILE A 43 2.12 -7.99 1.49
CA ILE A 43 0.74 -7.98 0.97
C ILE A 43 -0.22 -8.71 1.91
N ALA A 44 0.14 -9.91 2.36
CA ALA A 44 -0.69 -10.67 3.30
C ALA A 44 -0.91 -9.90 4.62
N SER A 45 0.12 -9.18 5.08
CA SER A 45 0.01 -8.30 6.24
C SER A 45 -0.93 -7.13 5.96
N VAL A 46 -0.85 -6.50 4.79
CA VAL A 46 -1.77 -5.42 4.40
C VAL A 46 -3.20 -5.96 4.32
N GLN A 47 -3.43 -7.12 3.72
CA GLN A 47 -4.77 -7.73 3.63
C GLN A 47 -5.41 -7.96 5.01
N ALA A 48 -4.61 -8.38 6.00
CA ALA A 48 -5.09 -8.62 7.36
C ALA A 48 -5.29 -7.34 8.18
N ASN A 49 -4.45 -6.32 7.96
CA ASN A 49 -4.44 -5.09 8.76
C ASN A 49 -5.20 -3.93 8.11
N SER A 50 -5.46 -3.95 6.80
CA SER A 50 -6.14 -2.86 6.10
C SER A 50 -7.56 -2.59 6.63
N PRO A 51 -8.35 -3.56 7.12
CA PRO A 51 -9.67 -3.25 7.71
C PRO A 51 -9.58 -2.57 9.08
N LEU A 52 -8.44 -2.70 9.76
CA LEU A 52 -8.23 -2.24 11.13
C LEU A 52 -7.82 -0.78 11.14
N GLU A 53 -8.68 0.08 11.68
CA GLU A 53 -8.46 1.53 11.69
C GLU A 53 -7.28 1.94 12.56
N GLU A 54 -7.10 1.25 13.69
CA GLU A 54 -6.03 1.49 14.66
C GLU A 54 -4.63 1.23 14.09
N ARG A 55 -4.53 0.58 12.92
CA ARG A 55 -3.27 0.32 12.22
C ARG A 55 -2.83 1.48 11.32
N TYR A 56 -3.69 2.47 11.10
CA TYR A 56 -3.38 3.64 10.28
C TYR A 56 -2.78 4.75 11.14
N GLU A 57 -1.51 5.04 10.91
CA GLU A 57 -0.81 6.19 11.48
C GLU A 57 -0.93 7.38 10.53
N LYS A 58 -1.80 8.33 10.85
CA LYS A 58 -1.93 9.61 10.13
C LYS A 58 -0.77 10.54 10.49
N LYS A 59 -0.14 11.14 9.49
CA LYS A 59 1.01 12.03 9.61
C LYS A 59 0.86 13.20 8.64
N THR A 60 1.64 14.24 8.85
CA THR A 60 1.70 15.40 7.96
C THR A 60 3.15 15.61 7.55
N THR A 61 3.39 15.86 6.27
CA THR A 61 4.72 16.24 5.79
C THR A 61 5.11 17.60 6.35
N LYS A 62 6.40 17.95 6.28
CA LYS A 62 6.88 19.28 6.70
C LYS A 62 6.20 20.41 5.93
N ASP A 63 5.78 20.13 4.71
CA ASP A 63 5.12 21.07 3.80
C ASP A 63 3.59 21.15 4.03
N GLY A 64 3.06 20.48 5.06
CA GLY A 64 1.66 20.57 5.45
C GLY A 64 0.73 19.57 4.74
N HIS A 65 1.26 18.59 4.01
CA HIS A 65 0.45 17.62 3.28
C HIS A 65 0.17 16.35 4.13
N PRO A 66 -1.09 16.02 4.43
CA PRO A 66 -1.43 14.83 5.20
C PRO A 66 -1.17 13.54 4.41
N TYR A 67 -0.68 12.51 5.07
CA TYR A 67 -0.47 11.16 4.53
C TYR A 67 -0.66 10.14 5.66
N PHE A 68 -0.74 8.86 5.34
CA PHE A 68 -0.83 7.82 6.36
C PHE A 68 0.12 6.65 6.09
N ASN A 69 0.53 5.99 7.16
CA ASN A 69 1.23 4.72 7.13
C ASN A 69 0.30 3.63 7.67
N LEU A 70 0.29 2.46 7.03
CA LEU A 70 -0.32 1.26 7.56
C LEU A 70 0.75 0.44 8.28
N LYS A 71 0.50 0.10 9.55
CA LYS A 71 1.39 -0.71 10.37
C LYS A 71 0.88 -2.14 10.56
N ALA A 72 1.80 -3.08 10.64
CA ALA A 72 1.50 -4.45 11.03
C ALA A 72 1.37 -4.61 12.56
N GLY A 73 0.99 -5.81 13.02
CA GLY A 73 0.90 -6.18 14.43
C GLY A 73 2.18 -5.93 15.23
N ASN A 74 3.33 -6.05 14.57
CA ASN A 74 4.67 -5.82 15.10
C ASN A 74 5.15 -4.36 14.99
N HIS A 75 4.26 -3.42 14.64
CA HIS A 75 4.55 -1.99 14.44
C HIS A 75 5.42 -1.64 13.21
N GLU A 76 5.78 -2.60 12.37
CA GLU A 76 6.48 -2.33 11.11
C GLU A 76 5.54 -1.64 10.11
N ILE A 77 6.08 -0.69 9.34
CA ILE A 77 5.35 -0.05 8.25
C ILE A 77 5.28 -1.03 7.09
N ILE A 78 4.07 -1.41 6.70
CA ILE A 78 3.80 -2.33 5.59
C ILE A 78 3.30 -1.63 4.34
N GLY A 79 2.94 -0.34 4.46
CA GLY A 79 2.67 0.54 3.33
C GLY A 79 2.46 1.98 3.76
N SER A 80 2.69 2.89 2.83
CA SER A 80 2.52 4.33 2.99
C SER A 80 1.67 4.86 1.85
N SER A 81 0.78 5.81 2.15
CA SER A 81 0.05 6.55 1.14
C SER A 81 0.94 7.62 0.50
N GLU A 82 0.52 8.12 -0.65
CA GLU A 82 1.01 9.42 -1.13
C GLU A 82 0.51 10.55 -0.23
N SER A 83 1.13 11.72 -0.36
CA SER A 83 0.69 12.93 0.33
C SER A 83 -0.57 13.50 -0.32
N TYR A 84 -1.58 13.77 0.49
CA TYR A 84 -2.86 14.35 0.09
C TYR A 84 -2.87 15.87 0.23
N SER A 85 -3.85 16.50 -0.42
CA SER A 85 -4.08 17.94 -0.32
C SER A 85 -4.84 18.38 0.93
N SER A 86 -5.53 17.45 1.62
CA SER A 86 -6.37 17.72 2.79
C SER A 86 -6.63 16.46 3.61
N ASP A 87 -6.98 16.63 4.89
CA ASP A 87 -7.35 15.50 5.76
C ASP A 87 -8.56 14.72 5.22
N ALA A 88 -9.54 15.43 4.65
CA ALA A 88 -10.70 14.80 4.02
C ALA A 88 -10.31 13.92 2.81
N ALA A 89 -9.28 14.29 2.05
CA ALA A 89 -8.77 13.46 0.97
C ALA A 89 -8.01 12.24 1.52
N MET A 90 -7.23 12.43 2.60
CA MET A 90 -6.55 11.33 3.30
C MET A 90 -7.55 10.30 3.85
N ASP A 91 -8.63 10.75 4.48
CA ASP A 91 -9.68 9.86 5.02
C ASP A 91 -10.37 9.04 3.92
N LYS A 92 -10.60 9.64 2.75
CA LYS A 92 -11.07 8.90 1.56
C LYS A 92 -10.04 7.88 1.09
N GLY A 93 -8.76 8.23 1.14
CA GLY A 93 -7.65 7.31 0.89
C GLY A 93 -7.69 6.10 1.84
N ILE A 94 -7.82 6.33 3.14
CA ILE A 94 -7.94 5.26 4.15
C ILE A 94 -9.17 4.39 3.90
N ALA A 95 -10.32 5.00 3.61
CA ALA A 95 -11.54 4.25 3.28
C ALA A 95 -11.34 3.38 2.03
N SER A 96 -10.61 3.90 1.03
CA SER A 96 -10.26 3.15 -0.17
C SER A 96 -9.32 1.98 0.14
N VAL A 97 -8.31 2.16 1.01
CA VAL A 97 -7.41 1.08 1.41
C VAL A 97 -8.16 0.04 2.24
N LYS A 98 -9.07 0.44 3.15
CA LYS A 98 -9.94 -0.49 3.88
C LYS A 98 -10.81 -1.34 2.93
N ALA A 99 -11.37 -0.73 1.89
CA ALA A 99 -12.24 -1.42 0.93
C ALA A 99 -11.48 -2.34 -0.03
N ASN A 100 -10.28 -1.94 -0.46
CA ASN A 100 -9.52 -2.65 -1.50
C ASN A 100 -8.39 -3.52 -0.95
N GLY A 101 -7.90 -3.24 0.25
CA GLY A 101 -6.79 -3.95 0.89
C GLY A 101 -7.03 -5.45 1.12
N PRO A 102 -8.25 -5.92 1.42
CA PRO A 102 -8.54 -7.36 1.51
C PRO A 102 -8.48 -8.10 0.16
N SER A 103 -8.22 -7.39 -0.95
CA SER A 103 -8.16 -8.00 -2.27
C SER A 103 -7.06 -9.04 -2.37
N LYS A 104 -7.40 -10.21 -2.91
CA LYS A 104 -6.46 -11.30 -3.20
C LYS A 104 -5.90 -11.23 -4.62
N VAL A 105 -6.31 -10.23 -5.40
CA VAL A 105 -5.84 -10.07 -6.78
C VAL A 105 -4.46 -9.45 -6.75
N ILE A 106 -3.45 -10.24 -7.12
CA ILE A 106 -2.05 -9.80 -7.21
C ILE A 106 -1.60 -9.94 -8.66
N LYS A 107 -1.22 -8.81 -9.27
CA LYS A 107 -0.64 -8.74 -10.60
C LYS A 107 0.88 -8.67 -10.48
N ASP A 108 1.53 -9.71 -10.96
CA ASP A 108 2.98 -9.79 -10.99
C ASP A 108 3.53 -9.03 -12.22
N LYS A 109 4.28 -7.96 -11.97
CA LYS A 109 5.00 -7.16 -12.96
C LYS A 109 6.51 -7.23 -12.75
N THR A 110 7.01 -8.31 -12.13
CA THR A 110 8.45 -8.50 -11.86
C THR A 110 9.21 -9.06 -13.07
N LEU A 111 8.50 -9.63 -14.05
CA LEU A 111 9.08 -10.09 -15.31
C LEU A 111 8.88 -9.03 -16.40
N PRO A 112 9.87 -8.79 -17.28
CA PRO A 112 9.65 -7.99 -18.47
C PRO A 112 8.57 -8.67 -19.34
N VAL A 113 7.68 -7.86 -19.90
CA VAL A 113 6.77 -8.31 -20.96
C VAL A 113 7.67 -8.68 -22.14
N LEU A 114 7.73 -9.98 -22.46
CA LEU A 114 8.42 -10.52 -23.64
C LEU A 114 7.79 -9.99 -24.92
#